data_AF-A0A2K9AP70-F1
#
_entry.id   AF-A0A2K9AP70-F1
#
_cell.length_a   1.000
_cell.length_b   1.000
_cell.length_c   1.000
_cell.angle_alpha   90.00
_cell.angle_beta   90.00
_cell.angle_gamma   90.00
#
_symmetry.space_group_name_H-M   'P 1'
#
loop_
_entity.id
_entity.type
_entity.pdbx_description
1 polymer ?
#
loop_
_entity_poly.entity_id
_entity_poly.type
_entity_poly.pdbx_seq_one_letter_code
_entity_poly.pdbx_strand_id
1 'polypeptide(L)'
;MTLKTKLFAISLVTLFASATAHANQPPVSQQPAKVTAQQKAMQLQAKLANVQKQVIKEKPELKKEQENLQASFNEVVTQAGFPKEKEEKLVAIQKKLQQADPASEEAKAMQAEMQKYQKDFMKARAAVMSNEELQKQQEDYQTSLLTAMVEKEPKVKVWIQELNSLRGQTQ
;
A
#
# COMPACT_ATOMS: atom_id res chain seq x y z
N MET A 1 -11.91 -4.14 -29.21
CA MET A 1 -12.00 -5.44 -28.52
C MET A 1 -11.79 -5.18 -27.03
N THR A 2 -12.85 -5.30 -26.24
CA THR A 2 -12.92 -4.95 -24.82
C THR A 2 -12.58 -6.17 -23.97
N LEU A 3 -11.54 -6.12 -23.14
CA LEU A 3 -11.34 -7.10 -22.08
C LEU A 3 -11.51 -6.45 -20.71
N LYS A 4 -12.68 -6.73 -20.13
CA LYS A 4 -13.03 -6.56 -18.72
C LYS A 4 -12.34 -7.68 -17.96
N THR A 5 -11.39 -7.37 -17.09
CA THR A 5 -10.81 -8.37 -16.19
C THR A 5 -11.29 -8.13 -14.77
N LYS A 6 -11.94 -9.17 -14.24
CA LYS A 6 -12.77 -9.20 -13.05
C LYS A 6 -11.93 -9.08 -11.78
N LEU A 7 -12.49 -8.39 -10.78
CA LEU A 7 -11.98 -8.34 -9.42
C LEU A 7 -11.82 -9.76 -8.85
N PHE A 8 -10.63 -10.04 -8.32
CA PHE A 8 -10.43 -11.15 -7.39
C PHE A 8 -11.01 -10.75 -6.04
N ALA A 9 -12.23 -11.24 -5.76
CA ALA A 9 -12.76 -11.34 -4.41
C ALA A 9 -12.02 -12.48 -3.71
N ILE A 10 -11.13 -12.16 -2.78
CA ILE A 10 -10.55 -13.17 -1.89
C ILE A 10 -11.57 -13.39 -0.77
N SER A 11 -12.42 -14.41 -0.97
CA SER A 11 -13.32 -14.92 0.06
C SER A 11 -12.49 -15.65 1.12
N LEU A 12 -12.46 -15.11 2.34
CA LEU A 12 -11.90 -15.78 3.50
C LEU A 12 -12.92 -16.85 3.96
N VAL A 13 -12.85 -18.06 3.41
CA VAL A 13 -13.69 -19.18 3.82
C VAL A 13 -13.10 -19.76 5.10
N THR A 14 -13.79 -19.49 6.20
CA THR A 14 -13.52 -19.98 7.55
C THR A 14 -13.75 -21.49 7.64
N LEU A 15 -12.72 -22.21 8.07
CA LEU A 15 -12.82 -23.59 8.55
C LEU A 15 -13.30 -23.57 9.99
N PHE A 16 -14.56 -23.92 10.26
CA PHE A 16 -14.97 -24.43 11.58
C PHE A 16 -16.03 -25.52 11.45
N ALA A 17 -15.86 -26.50 12.32
CA ALA A 17 -16.39 -27.85 12.27
C ALA A 17 -17.90 -27.94 12.55
N SER A 18 -18.48 -29.02 12.02
CA SER A 18 -19.84 -29.48 12.26
C SER A 18 -20.10 -29.76 13.75
N ALA A 19 -21.15 -29.13 14.30
CA ALA A 19 -21.89 -29.63 15.44
C ALA A 19 -23.38 -29.36 15.20
N THR A 20 -24.15 -30.44 15.10
CA THR A 20 -25.61 -30.45 14.94
C THR A 20 -26.31 -30.02 16.21
N ALA A 21 -27.20 -29.04 16.11
CA ALA A 21 -28.48 -28.89 16.82
C ALA A 21 -28.92 -27.44 16.70
N HIS A 22 -30.16 -27.17 16.29
CA HIS A 22 -31.07 -26.25 16.99
C HIS A 22 -32.45 -26.25 16.30
N ALA A 23 -33.43 -26.75 17.05
CA ALA A 23 -34.85 -26.56 16.84
C ALA A 23 -35.25 -25.11 17.12
N ASN A 24 -36.33 -24.64 16.47
CA ASN A 24 -37.07 -23.40 16.73
C ASN A 24 -36.26 -22.09 16.87
N GLN A 25 -36.26 -21.26 15.82
CA GLN A 25 -35.97 -19.83 15.97
C GLN A 25 -37.19 -18.96 15.60
N PRO A 26 -37.58 -18.00 16.47
CA PRO A 26 -38.62 -17.00 16.19
C PRO A 26 -38.16 -16.00 15.11
N PRO A 27 -39.07 -15.23 14.48
CA PRO A 27 -38.77 -14.39 13.32
C PRO A 27 -37.70 -13.35 13.64
N VAL A 28 -36.66 -13.34 12.81
CA VAL A 28 -35.56 -12.36 12.86
C VAL A 28 -36.12 -10.97 12.63
N SER A 29 -36.09 -10.15 13.68
CA SER A 29 -36.37 -8.73 13.61
C SER A 29 -35.32 -8.06 12.72
N GLN A 30 -35.76 -7.36 11.67
CA GLN A 30 -34.90 -6.59 10.77
C GLN A 30 -34.29 -5.41 11.53
N GLN A 31 -33.11 -5.63 12.10
CA GLN A 31 -32.31 -4.57 12.68
C GLN A 31 -31.64 -3.79 11.54
N PRO A 32 -31.68 -2.44 11.52
CA PRO A 32 -31.03 -1.67 10.46
C PRO A 32 -29.55 -2.03 10.40
N ALA A 33 -29.06 -2.32 9.19
CA ALA A 33 -27.69 -2.74 8.96
C ALA A 33 -26.72 -1.70 9.53
N LYS A 34 -26.12 -1.99 10.69
CA LYS A 34 -25.07 -1.15 11.27
C LYS A 34 -23.90 -1.14 10.30
N VAL A 35 -23.56 0.05 9.79
CA VAL A 35 -22.33 0.24 9.00
C VAL A 35 -21.17 -0.23 9.84
N THR A 36 -20.44 -1.23 9.35
CA THR A 36 -19.31 -1.78 10.09
C THR A 36 -18.17 -0.76 10.14
N ALA A 37 -17.31 -0.84 11.15
CA ALA A 37 -16.11 0.00 11.24
C ALA A 37 -15.27 -0.07 9.96
N GLN A 38 -15.19 -1.25 9.35
CA GLN A 38 -14.51 -1.48 8.07
C GLN A 38 -15.17 -0.70 6.91
N GLN A 39 -16.48 -0.77 6.76
CA GLN A 39 -17.20 -0.02 5.72
C GLN A 39 -17.01 1.49 5.89
N LYS A 40 -17.05 1.98 7.13
CA LYS A 40 -16.80 3.40 7.42
C LYS A 40 -15.37 3.81 7.07
N ALA A 41 -14.38 3.01 7.41
CA ALA A 41 -12.97 3.27 7.05
C ALA A 41 -12.78 3.36 5.53
N MET A 42 -13.38 2.44 4.77
CA MET A 42 -13.33 2.47 3.30
C MET A 42 -13.96 3.73 2.72
N GLN A 43 -15.11 4.17 3.26
CA GLN A 43 -15.76 5.40 2.81
C GLN A 43 -14.91 6.65 3.08
N LEU A 44 -14.27 6.73 4.25
CA LEU A 44 -13.38 7.85 4.61
C LEU A 44 -12.13 7.87 3.72
N GLN A 45 -11.52 6.71 3.46
CA GLN A 45 -10.40 6.59 2.53
C GLN A 45 -10.77 7.05 1.11
N ALA A 46 -11.94 6.65 0.60
CA ALA A 46 -12.42 7.08 -0.71
C ALA A 46 -12.62 8.61 -0.78
N LYS A 47 -13.18 9.21 0.28
CA LYS A 47 -13.34 10.67 0.37
C LYS A 47 -11.99 11.39 0.35
N LEU A 48 -11.05 10.95 1.18
CA LEU A 48 -9.70 11.54 1.24
C LEU A 48 -8.96 11.42 -0.10
N ALA A 49 -9.00 10.25 -0.75
CA ALA A 49 -8.39 10.04 -2.05
C ALA A 49 -9.00 10.93 -3.14
N ASN A 50 -10.31 11.15 -3.11
CA ASN A 50 -10.98 12.04 -4.06
C ASN A 50 -10.57 13.51 -3.88
N VAL A 51 -10.41 13.99 -2.64
CA VAL A 51 -9.91 15.35 -2.38
C VAL A 51 -8.45 15.47 -2.81
N GLN A 52 -7.60 14.51 -2.45
CA GLN A 52 -6.20 14.48 -2.86
C GLN A 52 -6.06 14.57 -4.39
N LYS A 53 -6.85 13.79 -5.14
CA LYS A 53 -6.83 13.82 -6.61
C LYS A 53 -7.20 15.21 -7.18
N GLN A 54 -8.20 15.87 -6.61
CA GLN A 54 -8.60 17.22 -7.03
C GLN A 54 -7.49 18.22 -6.72
N VAL A 55 -6.92 18.16 -5.53
CA VAL A 55 -5.82 19.02 -5.10
C VAL A 55 -4.59 18.87 -6.00
N ILE A 56 -4.14 17.65 -6.27
CA ILE A 56 -3.00 17.40 -7.17
C ILE A 56 -3.28 17.91 -8.59
N LYS A 57 -4.52 17.84 -9.07
CA LYS A 57 -4.92 18.36 -10.38
C LYS A 57 -4.89 19.89 -10.44
N GLU A 58 -5.28 20.55 -9.35
CA GLU A 58 -5.43 22.01 -9.28
C GLU A 58 -4.16 22.73 -8.84
N LYS A 59 -3.24 22.04 -8.13
CA LYS A 59 -2.00 22.59 -7.59
C LYS A 59 -0.76 21.95 -8.26
N PRO A 60 -0.28 22.49 -9.39
CA PRO A 60 0.86 21.92 -10.11
C PRO A 60 2.17 21.89 -9.28
N GLU A 61 2.31 22.78 -8.31
CA GLU A 61 3.41 22.78 -7.33
C GLU A 61 3.52 21.45 -6.57
N LEU A 62 2.39 20.86 -6.13
CA LEU A 62 2.39 19.57 -5.44
C LEU A 62 2.83 18.43 -6.35
N LYS A 63 2.52 18.52 -7.65
CA LYS A 63 3.00 17.54 -8.62
C LYS A 63 4.52 17.64 -8.78
N LYS A 64 5.06 18.86 -8.84
CA LYS A 64 6.51 19.10 -8.91
C LYS A 64 7.23 18.61 -7.65
N GLU A 65 6.68 18.88 -6.47
CA GLU A 65 7.20 18.36 -5.19
C GLU A 65 7.23 16.83 -5.19
N GLN A 66 6.16 16.17 -5.65
CA GLN A 66 6.10 14.71 -5.78
C GLN A 66 7.17 14.17 -6.75
N GLU A 67 7.34 14.79 -7.91
CA GLU A 67 8.34 14.39 -8.91
C GLU A 67 9.77 14.56 -8.35
N ASN A 68 10.05 15.66 -7.64
CA ASN A 68 11.33 15.90 -7.00
C ASN A 68 11.63 14.89 -5.89
N LEU A 69 10.64 14.58 -5.05
CA LEU A 69 10.77 13.57 -4.00
C LEU A 69 11.06 12.19 -4.61
N GLN A 70 10.37 11.83 -5.71
CA GLN A 70 10.59 10.58 -6.41
C GLN A 70 11.99 10.51 -7.04
N ALA A 71 12.47 11.61 -7.63
CA ALA A 71 13.82 11.68 -8.18
C ALA A 71 14.89 11.49 -7.09
N SER A 72 14.74 12.19 -5.96
CA SER A 72 15.66 12.09 -4.82
C SER A 72 15.66 10.68 -4.22
N PHE A 73 14.49 10.05 -4.09
CA PHE A 73 14.40 8.65 -3.67
C PHE A 73 15.18 7.72 -4.61
N ASN A 74 14.97 7.84 -5.91
CA ASN A 74 15.64 6.99 -6.91
C ASN A 74 17.16 7.20 -6.90
N GLU A 75 17.60 8.43 -6.69
CA GLU A 75 19.01 8.76 -6.56
C GLU A 75 19.63 8.07 -5.34
N VAL A 76 19.01 8.20 -4.15
CA VAL A 76 19.51 7.55 -2.92
C VAL A 76 19.58 6.04 -3.06
N VAL A 77 18.54 5.41 -3.64
CA VAL A 77 18.49 3.96 -3.86
C VAL A 77 19.56 3.51 -4.87
N THR A 78 19.79 4.29 -5.92
CA THR A 78 20.85 4.04 -6.92
C THR A 78 22.24 4.15 -6.29
N GLN A 79 22.51 5.23 -5.56
CA GLN A 79 23.78 5.45 -4.86
C GLN A 79 24.06 4.36 -3.81
N ALA A 80 23.02 3.83 -3.18
CA ALA A 80 23.14 2.71 -2.24
C ALA A 80 23.43 1.36 -2.91
N GLY A 81 23.42 1.29 -4.24
CA GLY A 81 23.76 0.10 -5.03
C GLY A 81 22.56 -0.76 -5.43
N PHE A 82 21.35 -0.18 -5.45
CA PHE A 82 20.13 -0.85 -5.87
C PHE A 82 19.36 -0.07 -6.94
N PRO A 83 19.95 0.19 -8.11
CA PRO A 83 19.27 0.91 -9.19
C PRO A 83 18.12 0.10 -9.80
N LYS A 84 17.30 0.75 -10.63
CA LYS A 84 16.10 0.15 -11.23
C LYS A 84 16.38 -1.13 -12.04
N GLU A 85 17.50 -1.20 -12.75
CA GLU A 85 17.90 -2.39 -13.51
C GLU A 85 18.13 -3.60 -12.58
N LYS A 86 18.55 -3.33 -11.34
CA LYS A 86 18.74 -4.33 -10.31
C LYS A 86 17.40 -4.84 -9.78
N GLU A 87 16.44 -3.96 -9.58
CA GLU A 87 15.06 -4.32 -9.24
C GLU A 87 14.43 -5.21 -10.32
N GLU A 88 14.56 -4.82 -11.59
CA GLU A 88 14.03 -5.59 -12.73
C GLU A 88 14.62 -7.00 -12.82
N LYS A 89 15.94 -7.12 -12.59
CA LYS A 89 16.61 -8.43 -12.51
C LYS A 89 16.11 -9.27 -11.34
N LEU A 90 15.88 -8.68 -10.17
CA LEU A 90 15.33 -9.41 -9.02
C LEU A 90 13.94 -9.98 -9.33
N VAL A 91 13.05 -9.19 -9.96
CA VAL A 91 11.73 -9.65 -10.38
C VAL A 91 11.83 -10.78 -11.41
N ALA A 92 12.75 -10.67 -12.37
CA ALA A 92 13.00 -11.72 -13.36
C ALA A 92 13.48 -13.03 -12.72
N ILE A 93 14.40 -12.96 -11.75
CA ILE A 93 14.90 -14.11 -10.99
C ILE A 93 13.77 -14.76 -10.19
N GLN A 94 12.93 -13.96 -9.51
CA GLN A 94 11.77 -14.47 -8.77
C GLN A 94 10.81 -15.24 -9.68
N LYS A 95 10.50 -14.70 -10.86
CA LYS A 95 9.63 -15.36 -11.83
C LYS A 95 10.22 -16.68 -12.34
N LYS A 96 11.54 -16.71 -12.62
CA LYS A 96 12.22 -17.94 -13.06
C LYS A 96 12.25 -19.00 -11.97
N LEU A 97 12.53 -18.62 -10.73
CA LEU A 97 12.55 -19.56 -9.59
C LEU A 97 11.18 -20.19 -9.32
N GLN A 98 10.08 -19.48 -9.55
CA GLN A 98 8.73 -20.06 -9.44
C GLN A 98 8.45 -21.16 -10.48
N GLN A 99 9.21 -21.16 -11.58
CA GLN A 99 9.05 -22.09 -12.70
C GLN A 99 10.13 -23.18 -12.72
N ALA A 100 11.24 -22.97 -12.01
CA ALA A 100 12.38 -23.86 -12.01
C ALA A 100 12.21 -25.00 -11.00
N ASP A 101 12.82 -26.16 -11.30
CA ASP A 101 12.98 -27.24 -10.33
C ASP A 101 13.90 -26.76 -9.18
N PRO A 102 13.42 -26.76 -7.92
CA PRO A 102 14.21 -26.30 -6.78
C PRO A 102 15.49 -27.12 -6.53
N ALA A 103 15.57 -28.35 -7.02
CA ALA A 103 16.77 -29.19 -6.90
C ALA A 103 17.82 -28.89 -7.98
N SER A 104 17.46 -28.14 -9.03
CA SER A 104 18.36 -27.83 -10.14
C SER A 104 19.51 -26.90 -9.71
N GLU A 105 20.68 -27.08 -10.34
CA GLU A 105 21.82 -26.18 -10.15
C GLU A 105 21.51 -24.75 -10.60
N GLU A 106 20.65 -24.57 -11.59
CA GLU A 106 20.16 -23.25 -12.01
C GLU A 106 19.36 -22.56 -10.90
N ALA A 107 18.44 -23.29 -10.23
CA ALA A 107 17.70 -22.76 -9.10
C ALA A 107 18.62 -22.40 -7.92
N LYS A 108 19.65 -23.22 -7.64
CA LYS A 108 20.66 -22.91 -6.60
C LYS A 108 21.44 -21.64 -6.93
N ALA A 109 21.87 -21.46 -8.18
CA ALA A 109 22.57 -20.26 -8.63
C ALA A 109 21.68 -19.01 -8.50
N MET A 110 20.41 -19.11 -8.95
CA MET A 110 19.43 -18.03 -8.83
C MET A 110 19.11 -17.69 -7.37
N GLN A 111 19.06 -18.67 -6.47
CA GLN A 111 18.88 -18.44 -5.03
C GLN A 111 20.07 -17.69 -4.42
N ALA A 112 21.30 -18.06 -4.77
CA ALA A 112 22.50 -17.36 -4.31
C ALA A 112 22.51 -15.91 -4.80
N GLU A 113 22.11 -15.68 -6.06
CA GLU A 113 21.96 -14.33 -6.60
C GLU A 113 20.90 -13.53 -5.83
N MET A 114 19.75 -14.13 -5.54
CA MET A 114 18.67 -13.50 -4.76
C MET A 114 19.12 -13.06 -3.37
N GLN A 115 19.96 -13.84 -2.67
CA GLN A 115 20.51 -13.45 -1.38
C GLN A 115 21.36 -12.18 -1.48
N LYS A 116 22.16 -12.05 -2.54
CA LYS A 116 22.94 -10.83 -2.83
C LYS A 116 22.00 -9.64 -3.06
N TYR A 117 20.96 -9.81 -3.88
CA TYR A 117 19.95 -8.77 -4.11
C TYR A 117 19.24 -8.34 -2.81
N GLN A 118 18.90 -9.28 -1.93
CA GLN A 118 18.28 -8.96 -0.65
C GLN A 118 19.20 -8.10 0.24
N LYS A 119 20.49 -8.43 0.32
CA LYS A 119 21.46 -7.63 1.07
C LYS A 119 21.55 -6.20 0.53
N ASP A 120 21.65 -6.07 -0.79
CA ASP A 120 21.75 -4.76 -1.44
C ASP A 120 20.47 -3.94 -1.29
N PHE A 121 19.30 -4.60 -1.36
CA PHE A 121 18.01 -3.98 -1.08
C PHE A 121 17.91 -3.46 0.36
N MET A 122 18.35 -4.26 1.34
CA MET A 122 18.36 -3.83 2.75
C MET A 122 19.28 -2.63 2.99
N LYS A 123 20.43 -2.59 2.31
CA LYS A 123 21.32 -1.42 2.33
C LYS A 123 20.66 -0.19 1.73
N ALA A 124 19.98 -0.32 0.58
CA ALA A 124 19.25 0.78 -0.05
C ALA A 124 18.10 1.27 0.83
N ARG A 125 17.34 0.37 1.44
CA ARG A 125 16.29 0.71 2.41
C ARG A 125 16.86 1.49 3.60
N ALA A 126 17.98 1.02 4.17
CA ALA A 126 18.63 1.73 5.27
C ALA A 126 19.08 3.13 4.85
N ALA A 127 19.69 3.28 3.67
CA ALA A 127 20.12 4.57 3.14
C ALA A 127 18.96 5.55 2.95
N VAL A 128 17.84 5.09 2.38
CA VAL A 128 16.60 5.88 2.27
C VAL A 128 16.09 6.30 3.65
N MET A 129 16.02 5.36 4.59
CA MET A 129 15.50 5.63 5.93
C MET A 129 16.40 6.56 6.74
N SER A 130 17.70 6.63 6.46
CA SER A 130 18.66 7.51 7.15
C SER A 130 18.98 8.81 6.38
N ASN A 131 18.37 9.04 5.22
CA ASN A 131 18.64 10.24 4.44
C ASN A 131 17.78 11.40 4.95
N GLU A 132 18.39 12.31 5.71
CA GLU A 132 17.71 13.46 6.32
C GLU A 132 17.06 14.40 5.30
N GLU A 133 17.70 14.60 4.14
CA GLU A 133 17.14 15.43 3.08
C GLU A 133 15.86 14.82 2.50
N LEU A 134 15.86 13.52 2.25
CA LEU A 134 14.70 12.79 1.75
C LEU A 134 13.57 12.74 2.78
N GLN A 135 13.91 12.58 4.07
CA GLN A 135 12.93 12.70 5.16
C GLN A 135 12.29 14.09 5.16
N LYS A 136 13.10 15.15 5.08
CA LYS A 136 12.61 16.52 5.04
C LYS A 136 11.73 16.79 3.82
N GLN A 137 12.17 16.39 2.63
CA GLN A 137 11.35 16.52 1.41
C GLN A 137 10.02 15.76 1.54
N GLN A 138 10.02 14.59 2.19
CA GLN A 138 8.81 13.82 2.44
C GLN A 138 7.88 14.54 3.43
N GLU A 139 8.40 15.11 4.51
CA GLU A 139 7.64 15.90 5.49
C GLU A 139 7.05 17.18 4.87
N ASP A 140 7.87 17.90 4.08
CA ASP A 140 7.46 19.11 3.37
C ASP A 140 6.30 18.78 2.41
N TYR A 141 6.46 17.74 1.57
CA TYR A 141 5.39 17.30 0.65
C TYR A 141 4.11 16.88 1.38
N GLN A 142 4.22 16.12 2.48
CA GLN A 142 3.05 15.70 3.26
C GLN A 142 2.32 16.90 3.86
N THR A 143 3.07 17.87 4.37
CA THR A 143 2.53 19.11 4.96
C THR A 143 1.84 19.96 3.91
N SER A 144 2.49 20.19 2.76
CA SER A 144 1.93 20.92 1.62
C SER A 144 0.64 20.26 1.12
N LEU A 145 0.65 18.93 0.94
CA LEU A 145 -0.51 18.19 0.48
C LEU A 145 -1.66 18.27 1.48
N LEU A 146 -1.41 18.02 2.77
CA LEU A 146 -2.45 18.06 3.80
C LEU A 146 -3.05 19.46 3.91
N THR A 147 -2.21 20.51 3.89
CA THR A 147 -2.65 21.91 3.91
C THR A 147 -3.59 22.17 2.74
N ALA A 148 -3.18 21.82 1.52
CA ALA A 148 -4.01 22.00 0.33
C ALA A 148 -5.32 21.18 0.36
N MET A 149 -5.29 19.96 0.91
CA MET A 149 -6.50 19.15 1.11
C MET A 149 -7.48 19.80 2.09
N VAL A 150 -6.98 20.38 3.19
CA VAL A 150 -7.81 21.08 4.18
C VAL A 150 -8.38 22.37 3.61
N GLU A 151 -7.58 23.13 2.86
CA GLU A 151 -8.04 24.34 2.16
C GLU A 151 -9.18 24.02 1.19
N LYS A 152 -9.06 22.92 0.45
CA LYS A 152 -10.08 22.47 -0.50
C LYS A 152 -11.34 21.94 0.19
N GLU A 153 -11.17 21.16 1.25
CA GLU A 153 -12.27 20.53 1.99
C GLU A 153 -11.94 20.53 3.50
N PRO A 154 -12.51 21.47 4.28
CA PRO A 154 -12.25 21.56 5.72
C PRO A 154 -12.58 20.28 6.50
N LYS A 155 -13.50 19.44 6.01
CA LYS A 155 -13.84 18.15 6.64
C LYS A 155 -12.72 17.12 6.58
N VAL A 156 -11.67 17.34 5.77
CA VAL A 156 -10.50 16.46 5.72
C VAL A 156 -9.91 16.21 7.11
N LYS A 157 -9.82 17.24 7.97
CA LYS A 157 -9.34 17.09 9.35
C LYS A 157 -10.20 16.09 10.15
N VAL A 158 -11.52 16.22 10.05
CA VAL A 158 -12.48 15.34 10.74
C VAL A 158 -12.38 13.92 10.19
N TRP A 159 -12.29 13.74 8.88
CA TRP A 159 -12.19 12.40 8.28
C TRP A 159 -10.91 11.68 8.66
N ILE A 160 -9.78 12.40 8.75
CA ILE A 160 -8.51 11.83 9.23
C ILE A 160 -8.63 11.41 10.70
N GLN A 161 -9.21 12.26 11.55
CA GLN A 161 -9.44 11.94 12.97
C GLN A 161 -10.35 10.71 13.12
N GLU A 162 -11.47 10.65 12.40
CA GLU A 162 -12.36 9.50 12.41
C GLU A 162 -11.65 8.22 11.94
N LEU A 163 -10.85 8.30 10.87
CA LEU A 163 -10.10 7.16 10.36
C LEU A 163 -9.04 6.67 11.35
N ASN A 164 -8.40 7.57 12.10
CA ASN A 164 -7.44 7.23 13.15
C ASN A 164 -8.13 6.54 14.34
N SER A 165 -9.28 7.05 14.78
CA SER A 165 -10.07 6.44 15.86
C SER A 165 -10.55 5.04 15.49
N LEU A 166 -10.95 4.81 14.23
CA LEU A 166 -11.35 3.48 13.77
C LEU A 166 -10.20 2.47 13.78
N ARG A 167 -8.97 2.91 13.46
CA ARG A 167 -7.77 2.06 13.49
C ARG A 167 -7.30 1.74 14.91
N GLY A 168 -7.43 2.69 15.83
CA GLY A 168 -7.10 2.47 17.25
C GLY A 168 -8.03 1.49 17.97
N GLN A 169 -9.24 1.25 17.44
CA GLN A 169 -10.20 0.30 18.01
C GLN A 169 -10.01 -1.15 17.51
N THR A 170 -9.12 -1.37 16.55
CA THR A 170 -8.84 -2.70 15.97
C THR A 170 -7.55 -3.34 16.48
N GLN A 171 -6.93 -2.78 17.52
CA GLN A 171 -5.81 -3.38 18.25
C GLN A 171 -6.29 -4.01 19.55
#